data_AF-A0A257QP46-F1
#
_entry.id   AF-A0A257QP46-F1
#
_cell.length_a   1.000
_cell.length_b   1.000
_cell.length_c   1.000
_cell.angle_alpha   90.00
_cell.angle_beta   90.00
_cell.angle_gamma   90.00
#
_symmetry.space_group_name_H-M   'P 1'
#
loop_
_entity.id
_entity.type
_entity.pdbx_description
1 polymer ?
#
loop_
_entity_poly.entity_id
_entity_poly.type
_entity_poly.pdbx_seq_one_letter_code
_entity_poly.pdbx_strand_id
1 'polypeptide(L)'
;MGWYSLVSYGFGGAFLTNAMPHFISGVLGRPFQSPFAKPPGEGLSSSTVNVLWGFFNMVVGYVLVCRVGDFGLRDTGDAAALGLGILLMALVHARLFGRFHGGEAPAPRRM
;
A
#
# COMPACT_ATOMS: atom_id res chain seq x y z
N MET A 1 9.53 -15.14 19.54
CA MET A 1 9.35 -14.84 18.11
C MET A 1 10.69 -14.44 17.52
N GLY A 2 11.03 -14.92 16.32
CA GLY A 2 12.25 -14.50 15.63
C GLY A 2 12.10 -13.10 15.04
N TRP A 3 13.19 -12.34 14.93
CA TRP A 3 13.19 -10.99 14.37
C TRP A 3 12.63 -10.93 12.94
N TYR A 4 12.74 -12.03 12.18
CA TYR A 4 12.19 -12.18 10.85
C TYR A 4 10.65 -12.08 10.81
N SER A 5 9.95 -12.48 11.89
CA SER A 5 8.49 -12.33 11.98
C SER A 5 8.08 -10.86 12.03
N LEU A 6 8.82 -10.02 12.79
CA LEU A 6 8.57 -8.58 12.85
C LEU A 6 8.78 -7.92 11.48
N VAL A 7 9.84 -8.31 10.77
CA VAL A 7 10.07 -7.86 9.39
C VAL A 7 8.90 -8.27 8.48
N SER A 8 8.44 -9.52 8.59
CA SER A 8 7.28 -10.01 7.85
C SER A 8 6.02 -9.18 8.15
N TYR A 9 5.73 -8.87 9.40
CA TYR A 9 4.57 -8.06 9.78
C TYR A 9 4.66 -6.63 9.27
N GLY A 10 5.85 -6.02 9.30
CA GLY A 10 6.09 -4.71 8.69
C GLY A 10 5.79 -4.70 7.19
N PHE A 11 6.29 -5.69 6.45
CA PHE A 11 5.95 -5.82 5.03
C PHE A 11 4.46 -6.15 4.82
N GLY A 12 3.87 -6.99 5.68
CA GLY A 12 2.45 -7.28 5.67
C GLY A 12 1.61 -6.01 5.74
N GLY A 13 1.94 -5.10 6.66
CA GLY A 13 1.30 -3.79 6.78
C GLY A 13 1.45 -2.95 5.52
N ALA A 14 2.66 -2.89 4.96
CA ALA A 14 2.92 -2.16 3.72
C ALA A 14 2.11 -2.71 2.52
N PHE A 15 2.04 -4.03 2.35
CA PHE A 15 1.24 -4.65 1.28
C PHE A 15 -0.26 -4.43 1.46
N LEU A 16 -0.77 -4.51 2.69
CA LEU A 16 -2.18 -4.21 2.98
C LEU A 16 -2.53 -2.75 2.66
N THR A 17 -1.67 -1.80 3.03
CA THR A 17 -1.85 -0.39 2.64
C THR A 17 -1.71 -0.20 1.14
N ASN A 18 -0.80 -0.92 0.49
CA ASN A 18 -0.67 -0.90 -0.97
C ASN A 18 -1.95 -1.35 -1.67
N ALA A 19 -2.64 -2.35 -1.12
CA ALA A 19 -3.90 -2.85 -1.67
C ALA A 19 -5.01 -1.79 -1.72
N MET A 20 -5.08 -0.90 -0.72
CA MET A 20 -6.21 0.02 -0.52
C MET A 20 -6.52 0.92 -1.73
N PRO A 21 -5.62 1.81 -2.20
CA PRO A 21 -5.96 2.74 -3.27
C PRO A 21 -6.31 2.04 -4.58
N HIS A 22 -5.61 0.93 -4.90
CA HIS A 22 -5.86 0.16 -6.11
C HIS A 22 -7.20 -0.59 -6.04
N PHE A 23 -7.44 -1.35 -4.96
CA PHE A 23 -8.66 -2.12 -4.82
C PHE A 23 -9.90 -1.22 -4.74
N ILE A 24 -9.85 -0.17 -3.92
CA ILE A 24 -10.97 0.77 -3.75
C ILE A 24 -11.27 1.49 -5.07
N SER A 25 -10.25 2.06 -5.73
CA SER A 25 -10.47 2.74 -7.02
C SER A 25 -11.02 1.77 -8.07
N GLY A 26 -10.49 0.55 -8.13
CA GLY A 26 -10.96 -0.49 -9.03
C GLY A 26 -12.43 -0.88 -8.80
N VAL A 27 -12.83 -1.12 -7.55
CA VAL A 27 -14.22 -1.45 -7.19
C VAL A 27 -15.17 -0.28 -7.43
N LEU A 28 -14.71 0.96 -7.27
CA LEU A 28 -15.45 2.16 -7.64
C LEU A 28 -15.53 2.39 -9.16
N GLY A 29 -14.95 1.51 -9.99
CA GLY A 29 -14.93 1.63 -11.44
C GLY A 29 -13.99 2.73 -11.96
N ARG A 30 -13.07 3.23 -11.12
CA ARG A 30 -12.18 4.34 -11.45
C ARG A 30 -10.81 3.82 -11.89
N PRO A 31 -10.24 4.36 -12.98
CA PRO A 31 -8.84 4.09 -13.30
C PRO A 31 -7.94 4.75 -12.25
N PHE A 32 -6.81 4.12 -11.96
CA PHE A 32 -5.86 4.58 -10.93
C PHE A 32 -4.42 4.23 -11.34
N GLN A 33 -3.45 4.98 -10.81
CA GLN A 33 -2.03 4.73 -11.06
C GLN A 33 -1.64 3.32 -10.64
N SER A 34 -0.81 2.65 -11.45
CA SER A 34 -0.34 1.30 -11.13
C SER A 34 1.02 1.03 -11.78
N PRO A 35 1.79 0.03 -11.32
CA PRO A 35 3.06 -0.35 -11.94
C PRO A 35 2.89 -0.88 -13.38
N PHE A 36 1.66 -1.24 -13.78
CA PHE A 36 1.35 -1.74 -15.12
C PHE A 36 0.94 -0.64 -16.11
N ALA A 37 0.79 0.61 -15.63
CA ALA A 37 0.45 1.73 -16.48
C ALA A 37 1.64 2.19 -17.34
N LYS A 38 1.37 3.09 -18.30
CA LYS A 38 2.40 3.75 -19.11
C LYS A 38 2.23 5.27 -18.97
N PRO A 39 3.20 6.01 -18.40
CA PRO A 39 4.41 5.52 -17.74
C PRO A 39 4.10 4.72 -16.45
N PRO A 40 4.93 3.73 -16.06
CA PRO A 40 4.70 2.93 -14.85
C PRO A 40 4.61 3.79 -13.57
N GLY A 41 3.59 3.54 -12.75
CA GLY A 41 3.39 4.26 -11.48
C GLY A 41 2.86 5.70 -11.63
N GLU A 42 2.74 6.22 -12.85
CA GLU A 42 2.27 7.59 -13.13
C GLU A 42 1.02 7.61 -14.00
N GLY A 43 1.02 6.80 -15.08
CA GLY A 43 -0.12 6.64 -15.95
C GLY A 43 -1.26 5.89 -15.27
N LEU A 44 -2.42 5.85 -15.92
CA LEU A 44 -3.60 5.19 -15.38
C LEU A 44 -3.74 3.76 -15.91
N SER A 45 -4.01 2.81 -15.02
CA SER A 45 -4.49 1.47 -15.38
C SER A 45 -6.00 1.38 -15.23
N SER A 46 -6.62 0.43 -15.94
CA SER A 46 -8.07 0.21 -15.86
C SER A 46 -8.51 -0.21 -14.45
N SER A 47 -9.82 -0.09 -14.18
CA SER A 47 -10.42 -0.53 -12.92
C SER A 47 -10.16 -2.01 -12.63
N THR A 48 -10.34 -2.89 -13.62
CA THR A 48 -10.08 -4.33 -13.48
C THR A 48 -8.63 -4.62 -13.11
N VAL A 49 -7.66 -3.95 -13.74
CA VAL A 49 -6.24 -4.13 -13.41
C VAL A 49 -5.96 -3.69 -11.97
N ASN A 50 -6.56 -2.59 -11.53
CA ASN A 50 -6.42 -2.10 -10.17
C ASN A 50 -7.10 -3.02 -9.13
N VAL A 51 -8.25 -3.63 -9.43
CA VAL A 51 -8.87 -4.66 -8.58
C VAL A 51 -7.93 -5.86 -8.41
N LEU A 52 -7.42 -6.41 -9.52
CA LEU A 52 -6.53 -7.59 -9.49
C LEU A 52 -5.23 -7.28 -8.76
N TRP A 53 -4.64 -6.11 -9.01
CA TRP A 53 -3.42 -5.68 -8.33
C TRP A 53 -3.63 -5.45 -6.83
N GLY A 54 -4.72 -4.77 -6.45
CA GLY A 54 -5.07 -4.57 -5.05
C GLY A 54 -5.31 -5.90 -4.33
N PHE A 55 -6.05 -6.82 -4.97
CA PHE A 55 -6.30 -8.15 -4.43
C PHE A 55 -5.02 -8.98 -4.25
N PHE A 56 -4.11 -8.93 -5.23
CA PHE A 56 -2.79 -9.58 -5.12
C PHE A 56 -2.03 -9.08 -3.88
N ASN A 57 -1.98 -7.75 -3.67
CA ASN A 57 -1.33 -7.19 -2.49
C ASN A 57 -1.99 -7.63 -1.19
N MET A 58 -3.32 -7.76 -1.16
CA MET A 58 -4.04 -8.26 0.01
C MET A 58 -3.71 -9.73 0.32
N VAL A 59 -3.57 -10.58 -0.70
CA VAL A 59 -3.13 -11.98 -0.53
C VAL A 59 -1.71 -12.04 0.03
N VAL A 60 -0.79 -11.23 -0.50
CA VAL A 60 0.58 -11.16 0.04
C VAL A 60 0.57 -10.68 1.49
N GLY A 61 -0.20 -9.65 1.82
CA GLY A 61 -0.38 -9.16 3.19
C GLY A 61 -0.89 -10.25 4.13
N TYR A 62 -1.93 -11.01 3.72
CA TYR A 62 -2.43 -12.15 4.48
C TYR A 62 -1.37 -13.21 4.74
N VAL A 63 -0.58 -13.58 3.72
CA VAL A 63 0.49 -14.59 3.90
C VAL A 63 1.54 -14.08 4.89
N LEU A 64 1.99 -12.84 4.75
CA LEU A 64 3.03 -12.25 5.60
C LEU A 64 2.58 -12.11 7.07
N VAL A 65 1.32 -11.75 7.31
CA VAL A 65 0.78 -11.58 8.67
C VAL A 65 0.35 -12.90 9.29
N CYS A 66 -0.41 -13.72 8.56
CA CYS A 66 -1.10 -14.86 9.14
C CYS A 66 -0.40 -16.22 8.91
N ARG A 67 0.63 -16.29 8.04
CA ARG A 67 1.24 -17.58 7.66
C ARG A 67 2.74 -17.68 7.95
N VAL A 68 3.46 -16.57 8.11
CA VAL A 68 4.92 -16.57 8.38
C VAL A 68 5.23 -16.76 9.88
N GLY A 69 4.40 -16.22 10.75
CA GLY A 69 4.53 -16.37 12.21
C GLY A 69 3.17 -16.42 12.89
N ASP A 70 3.18 -16.46 14.22
CA ASP A 70 1.97 -16.47 15.05
C ASP A 70 1.63 -15.04 15.49
N PHE A 71 1.07 -14.26 14.55
CA PHE A 71 0.80 -12.84 14.78
C PHE A 71 -0.17 -12.63 15.93
N GLY A 72 0.29 -11.97 16.99
CA GLY A 72 -0.52 -11.60 18.14
C GLY A 72 -0.99 -10.16 18.06
N LEU A 73 -2.28 -9.91 17.82
CA LEU A 73 -2.82 -8.54 17.83
C LEU A 73 -2.67 -7.84 19.20
N ARG A 74 -2.61 -8.63 20.29
CA ARG A 74 -2.37 -8.13 21.66
C ARG A 74 -0.89 -8.03 22.01
N ASP A 75 -0.01 -8.57 21.18
CA ASP A 75 1.43 -8.39 21.32
C ASP A 75 1.80 -7.01 20.77
N THR A 76 2.41 -6.17 21.61
CA THR A 76 2.74 -4.80 21.24
C THR A 76 3.82 -4.75 20.16
N GLY A 77 4.76 -5.69 20.15
CA GLY A 77 5.82 -5.76 19.14
C GLY A 77 5.25 -6.09 17.76
N ASP A 78 4.39 -7.10 17.69
CA ASP A 78 3.73 -7.51 16.44
C ASP A 78 2.83 -6.39 15.91
N ALA A 79 1.97 -5.81 16.76
CA ALA A 79 1.08 -4.71 16.40
C ALA A 79 1.87 -3.46 15.97
N ALA A 80 2.96 -3.13 16.66
CA ALA A 80 3.82 -2.00 16.30
C ALA A 80 4.53 -2.23 14.96
N ALA A 81 5.03 -3.44 14.69
CA ALA A 81 5.66 -3.77 13.42
C ALA A 81 4.67 -3.64 12.25
N LEU A 82 3.48 -4.23 12.38
CA LEU A 82 2.40 -4.10 11.38
C LEU A 82 2.00 -2.63 11.17
N GLY A 83 1.75 -1.91 12.26
CA GLY A 83 1.35 -0.50 12.25
C GLY A 83 2.40 0.42 11.63
N LEU A 84 3.69 0.16 11.88
CA LEU A 84 4.79 0.90 11.27
C LEU A 84 4.82 0.69 9.75
N GLY A 85 4.62 -0.54 9.29
CA GLY A 85 4.51 -0.86 7.86
C GLY A 85 3.37 -0.10 7.18
N ILE A 86 2.19 -0.09 7.82
CA ILE A 86 1.01 0.66 7.37
C ILE A 86 1.35 2.15 7.26
N LEU A 87 1.89 2.74 8.33
CA LEU A 87 2.17 4.18 8.39
C LEU A 87 3.18 4.61 7.33
N LEU A 88 4.31 3.89 7.21
CA LEU A 88 5.35 4.22 6.25
C LEU A 88 4.83 4.14 4.81
N MET A 89 4.07 3.09 4.48
CA MET A 89 3.52 2.94 3.14
C MET A 89 2.44 3.99 2.84
N ALA A 90 1.60 4.34 3.83
CA ALA A 90 0.62 5.41 3.70
C ALA A 90 1.28 6.77 3.42
N LEU A 91 2.39 7.08 4.11
CA LEU A 91 3.16 8.30 3.85
C LEU A 91 3.81 8.30 2.46
N VAL A 92 4.31 7.15 2.00
CA VAL A 92 4.82 6.98 0.63
C VAL A 92 3.71 7.25 -0.38
N HIS A 93 2.54 6.64 -0.23
CA HIS A 93 1.38 6.89 -1.09
C HIS A 93 0.93 8.35 -1.07
N ALA A 94 0.86 8.97 0.10
CA ALA A 94 0.44 10.36 0.24
C ALA A 94 1.35 11.31 -0.58
N ARG A 95 2.65 11.06 -0.64
CA ARG A 95 3.59 11.84 -1.46
C ARG A 95 3.54 11.43 -2.94
N LEU A 96 3.62 10.13 -3.22
CA LEU A 96 3.69 9.63 -4.59
C LEU A 96 2.41 9.94 -5.37
N PHE A 97 1.24 9.67 -4.81
CA PHE A 97 -0.06 9.93 -5.45
C PHE A 97 -0.56 11.35 -5.19
N GLY A 98 -0.14 12.00 -4.10
CA GLY A 98 -0.48 13.40 -3.80
C GLY A 98 -0.11 14.36 -4.94
N ARG A 99 1.03 14.13 -5.61
CA ARG A 99 1.44 14.91 -6.78
C ARG A 99 0.41 14.87 -7.94
N PHE A 100 -0.39 13.81 -8.03
CA PHE A 100 -1.39 13.62 -9.08
C PHE A 100 -2.81 14.01 -8.61
N HIS A 101 -3.04 14.16 -7.31
CA HIS A 101 -4.36 14.33 -6.72
C HIS A 101 -4.49 15.64 -5.90
N GLY A 102 -3.54 16.56 -6.06
CA GLY A 102 -3.60 17.90 -5.46
C GLY A 102 -3.09 18.00 -4.01
N GLY A 103 -2.34 16.99 -3.54
CA GLY A 103 -1.80 16.94 -2.17
C GLY A 103 -0.41 17.57 -1.97
N GLU A 104 0.31 17.87 -3.05
CA GLU A 104 1.56 18.64 -2.99
C GLU A 104 1.24 20.14 -2.98
N ALA A 105 1.86 20.91 -2.08
CA ALA A 105 1.72 22.36 -2.05
C ALA A 105 2.12 22.96 -3.42
N PRO A 106 1.43 24.00 -3.91
CA PRO A 106 1.77 24.62 -5.19
C PRO A 106 3.25 25.02 -5.17
N ALA A 107 4.01 24.52 -6.15
CA ALA A 107 5.39 24.97 -6.35
C ALA A 107 5.40 26.50 -6.43
N PRO A 108 6.33 27.21 -5.77
CA PRO A 108 6.41 28.65 -5.87
C PRO A 108 6.52 29.00 -7.36
N ARG A 109 5.54 29.76 -7.83
CA ARG A 109 5.45 30.26 -9.20
C ARG A 109 6.77 30.99 -9.47
N ARG A 110 7.65 30.42 -10.30
CA ARG A 110 8.78 31.17 -10.82
C ARG A 110 8.18 32.22 -11.75
N MET A 111 8.19 33.48 -11.30
CA MET A 111 7.94 34.67 -12.12
C MET A 111 9.06 34.82 -13.15
#